data_AF-A0A078MDD9-F1
#
_entry.id   AF-A0A078MDD9-F1
#
_cell.length_a   1.000
_cell.length_b   1.000
_cell.length_c   1.000
_cell.angle_alpha   90.00
_cell.angle_beta   90.00
_cell.angle_gamma   90.00
#
_symmetry.space_group_name_H-M   'P 1'
#
loop_
_entity.id
_entity.type
_entity.pdbx_description
1 polymer ?
#
loop_
_entity_poly.entity_id
_entity_poly.type
_entity_poly.pdbx_seq_one_letter_code
_entity_poly.pdbx_strand_id
1 'polypeptide(L)'
;MTEGSPAPACASSADDDRKQMLWQVLAAVPPGRVTSYGRLAQLAGLGRGARLVGRWLGQLPEGTALPWHRVLNSQGQLSLPADSPSGQEQYQRLMAEGVIIRNRRVNMARFGWPDPHTGDK
;
A
#
# COMPACT_ATOMS: atom_id res chain seq x y z
N MET A 1 47.65 -4.36 4.72
CA MET A 1 46.64 -4.32 3.65
C MET A 1 45.32 -4.00 4.32
N THR A 2 44.81 -2.80 4.08
CA THR A 2 43.59 -2.23 4.67
C THR A 2 42.41 -2.50 3.76
N GLU A 3 41.34 -3.07 4.30
CA GLU A 3 39.91 -2.93 3.90
C GLU A 3 39.15 -3.71 5.00
N GLY A 4 38.15 -3.24 5.74
CA GLY A 4 37.32 -2.05 5.69
C GLY A 4 36.08 -2.44 6.49
N SER A 5 35.92 -1.89 7.70
CA SER A 5 34.62 -1.91 8.38
C SER A 5 33.67 -0.98 7.58
N PRO A 6 32.35 -1.23 7.49
CA PRO A 6 31.52 -1.28 8.69
C PRO A 6 30.35 -2.29 8.69
N ALA A 7 29.96 -2.76 9.88
CA ALA A 7 28.60 -3.22 10.15
C ALA A 7 27.61 -2.06 9.95
N PRO A 8 26.36 -2.34 9.50
CA PRO A 8 25.32 -2.63 10.49
C PRO A 8 24.34 -3.71 9.99
N ALA A 9 24.68 -4.99 10.18
CA ALA A 9 23.86 -6.10 9.70
C ALA A 9 22.51 -6.28 10.45
N CYS A 10 22.28 -5.61 11.58
CA CYS A 10 21.09 -5.85 12.40
C CYS A 10 19.87 -4.99 12.02
N ALA A 11 20.06 -3.88 11.29
CA ALA A 11 18.94 -3.01 10.90
C ALA A 11 18.28 -3.41 9.57
N SER A 12 19.03 -4.05 8.67
CA SER A 12 18.54 -4.43 7.34
C SER A 12 17.52 -5.57 7.39
N SER A 13 17.67 -6.54 8.30
CA SER A 13 16.74 -7.68 8.40
C SER A 13 15.37 -7.27 8.91
N ALA A 14 15.30 -6.45 9.98
CA ALA A 14 14.03 -6.04 10.56
C ALA A 14 13.20 -5.14 9.62
N ASP A 15 13.84 -4.36 8.74
CA ASP A 15 13.14 -3.59 7.71
C ASP A 15 12.62 -4.51 6.59
N ASP A 16 13.37 -5.55 6.26
CA ASP A 16 12.97 -6.58 5.30
C ASP A 16 11.77 -7.40 5.81
N ASP A 17 11.79 -7.83 7.08
CA ASP A 17 10.67 -8.50 7.73
C ASP A 17 9.39 -7.65 7.69
N ARG A 18 9.51 -6.34 7.94
CA ARG A 18 8.38 -5.41 7.88
C ARG A 18 7.86 -5.21 6.45
N LYS A 19 8.76 -5.14 5.45
CA LYS A 19 8.39 -5.10 4.03
C LYS A 19 7.68 -6.37 3.62
N GLN A 20 8.20 -7.53 4.00
CA GLN A 20 7.61 -8.84 3.77
C GLN A 20 6.18 -8.89 4.33
N MET A 21 5.99 -8.47 5.58
CA MET A 21 4.66 -8.37 6.19
C MET A 21 3.75 -7.39 5.44
N LEU A 22 4.27 -6.24 5.01
CA LEU A 22 3.51 -5.30 4.20
C LEU A 22 3.03 -5.93 2.88
N TRP A 23 3.92 -6.65 2.18
CA TRP A 23 3.61 -7.32 0.92
C TRP A 23 2.58 -8.42 1.11
N GLN A 24 2.68 -9.21 2.19
CA GLN A 24 1.68 -10.21 2.54
C GLN A 24 0.30 -9.59 2.78
N VAL A 25 0.24 -8.52 3.58
CA VAL A 25 -1.03 -7.82 3.85
C VAL A 25 -1.59 -7.19 2.57
N LEU A 26 -0.74 -6.59 1.74
CA LEU A 26 -1.14 -5.99 0.47
C LEU A 26 -1.70 -7.05 -0.49
N ALA A 27 -1.04 -8.21 -0.58
CA ALA A 27 -1.51 -9.34 -1.37
C ALA A 27 -2.81 -9.95 -0.83
N ALA A 28 -3.06 -9.84 0.48
CA ALA A 28 -4.30 -10.29 1.12
C ALA A 28 -5.50 -9.36 0.84
N VAL A 29 -5.29 -8.13 0.35
CA VAL A 29 -6.39 -7.25 -0.06
C VAL A 29 -7.10 -7.91 -1.24
N PRO A 30 -8.39 -8.23 -1.16
CA PRO A 30 -9.10 -8.87 -2.26
C PRO A 30 -9.31 -7.90 -3.44
N PRO A 31 -9.47 -8.42 -4.67
CA PRO A 31 -9.80 -7.61 -5.82
C PRO A 31 -11.14 -6.88 -5.62
N GLY A 32 -11.23 -5.65 -6.11
CA GLY A 32 -12.38 -4.79 -5.95
C GLY A 32 -12.47 -4.12 -4.57
N ARG A 33 -11.48 -4.32 -3.69
CA ARG A 33 -11.37 -3.60 -2.41
C ARG A 33 -10.13 -2.71 -2.37
N VAL A 34 -10.20 -1.70 -1.51
CA VAL A 34 -9.16 -0.69 -1.31
C VAL A 34 -8.80 -0.57 0.16
N THR A 35 -7.57 -0.20 0.44
CA THR A 35 -7.08 0.07 1.79
C THR A 35 -6.36 1.40 1.84
N SER A 36 -6.09 1.93 3.04
CA SER A 36 -5.32 3.17 3.19
C SER A 36 -3.89 2.89 3.62
N TYR A 37 -2.94 3.78 3.28
CA TYR A 37 -1.55 3.65 3.74
C TYR A 37 -1.45 3.47 5.27
N GLY A 38 -2.28 4.20 6.03
CA GLY A 38 -2.33 4.08 7.47
C GLY A 38 -2.85 2.72 7.94
N ARG A 39 -3.91 2.22 7.30
CA ARG A 39 -4.48 0.91 7.65
C ARG A 39 -3.53 -0.23 7.28
N LEU A 40 -2.92 -0.15 6.10
CA LEU A 40 -1.93 -1.11 5.63
C LEU A 40 -0.72 -1.15 6.57
N ALA A 41 -0.22 0.01 7.02
CA ALA A 41 0.84 0.09 8.01
C ALA A 41 0.44 -0.53 9.37
N GLN A 42 -0.78 -0.30 9.84
CA GLN A 42 -1.27 -0.92 11.09
C GLN A 42 -1.30 -2.43 11.00
N LEU A 43 -1.84 -2.97 9.90
CA LEU A 43 -1.95 -4.42 9.66
C LEU A 43 -0.57 -5.08 9.53
N ALA A 44 0.39 -4.39 8.93
CA ALA A 44 1.78 -4.85 8.79
C ALA A 44 2.61 -4.70 10.07
N GLY A 45 2.04 -4.22 11.19
CA GLY A 45 2.77 -4.02 12.45
C GLY A 45 3.68 -2.78 12.47
N LEU A 46 3.54 -1.88 11.49
CA LEU A 46 4.31 -0.63 11.39
C LEU A 46 3.70 0.54 12.18
N GLY A 47 2.50 0.35 12.76
CA GLY A 47 1.79 1.40 13.51
C GLY A 47 1.52 2.65 12.66
N ARG A 48 2.18 3.76 12.96
CA ARG A 48 2.06 5.04 12.22
C ARG A 48 3.00 5.14 11.00
N GLY A 49 3.41 4.00 10.44
CA GLY A 49 4.35 3.90 9.31
C GLY A 49 3.82 4.26 7.92
N ALA A 50 2.70 4.99 7.80
CA ALA A 50 2.07 5.28 6.49
C ALA A 50 3.02 5.93 5.47
N ARG A 51 3.90 6.83 5.92
CA ARG A 51 4.91 7.48 5.06
C ARG A 51 5.96 6.49 4.55
N LEU A 52 6.35 5.53 5.39
CA LEU A 52 7.32 4.49 5.04
C LEU A 52 6.73 3.53 4.00
N VAL A 53 5.48 3.14 4.18
CA VAL A 53 4.71 2.36 3.20
C VAL A 53 4.68 3.06 1.84
N GLY A 54 4.36 4.36 1.81
CA GLY A 54 4.37 5.14 0.58
C GLY A 54 5.75 5.16 -0.09
N ARG A 55 6.83 5.27 0.69
CA ARG A 55 8.21 5.20 0.19
C ARG A 55 8.53 3.84 -0.42
N TRP A 56 8.15 2.74 0.21
CA TRP A 56 8.39 1.39 -0.32
C TRP A 56 7.57 1.13 -1.58
N LEU A 57 6.31 1.55 -1.62
CA LEU A 57 5.47 1.44 -2.80
C LEU A 57 6.02 2.26 -3.98
N GLY A 58 6.56 3.45 -3.73
CA GLY A 58 7.21 4.26 -4.77
C GLY A 58 8.54 3.72 -5.29
N GLN A 59 9.12 2.71 -4.63
CA GLN A 59 10.34 2.02 -5.07
C GLN A 59 10.05 0.72 -5.81
N LEU A 60 8.77 0.33 -5.95
CA LEU A 60 8.41 -0.88 -6.68
C LEU A 60 8.66 -0.67 -8.19
N PRO A 61 9.24 -1.67 -8.87
CA PRO A 61 9.41 -1.61 -10.31
C PRO A 61 8.05 -1.66 -11.02
N GLU A 62 7.99 -0.99 -12.18
CA GLU A 62 6.84 -1.08 -13.08
C GLU A 62 6.65 -2.55 -13.50
N GLY A 63 5.43 -3.07 -13.35
CA GLY A 63 5.12 -4.48 -13.64
C GLY A 63 5.10 -5.43 -12.43
N THR A 64 5.21 -4.91 -11.20
CA THR A 64 5.01 -5.74 -10.00
C THR A 64 3.62 -6.41 -10.01
N ALA A 65 3.57 -7.67 -9.55
CA ALA A 65 2.30 -8.40 -9.36
C ALA A 65 1.52 -7.92 -8.13
N LEU A 66 2.12 -7.05 -7.31
CA LEU A 66 1.49 -6.53 -6.10
C LEU A 66 0.36 -5.55 -6.44
N PRO A 67 -0.80 -5.64 -5.74
CA PRO A 67 -1.94 -4.77 -5.99
C PRO A 67 -1.78 -3.40 -5.33
N TRP A 68 -0.66 -2.72 -5.58
CA TRP A 68 -0.34 -1.41 -5.00
C TRP A 68 -1.40 -0.35 -5.34
N HIS A 69 -2.09 -0.50 -6.47
CA HIS A 69 -3.17 0.40 -6.91
C HIS A 69 -4.36 0.43 -5.94
N ARG A 70 -4.53 -0.61 -5.10
CA ARG A 70 -5.57 -0.69 -4.06
C ARG A 70 -5.28 0.20 -2.85
N VAL A 71 -4.09 0.80 -2.76
CA VAL A 71 -3.67 1.65 -1.63
C VAL A 71 -3.98 3.12 -1.90
N LEU A 72 -4.78 3.73 -1.02
CA LEU A 72 -5.25 5.11 -1.12
C LEU A 72 -4.87 5.92 0.12
N ASN A 73 -5.12 7.23 0.09
CA ASN A 73 -5.00 8.04 1.30
C ASN A 73 -6.12 7.71 2.32
N SER A 74 -6.02 8.26 3.54
CA SER A 74 -7.02 8.07 4.59
C SER A 74 -8.41 8.62 4.26
N GLN A 75 -8.52 9.49 3.25
CA GLN A 75 -9.78 10.05 2.76
C GLN A 75 -10.39 9.22 1.61
N GLY A 76 -9.72 8.15 1.17
CA GLY A 76 -10.09 7.34 0.02
C GLY A 76 -9.77 7.97 -1.32
N GLN A 77 -8.90 8.97 -1.38
CA GLN A 77 -8.49 9.59 -2.64
C GLN A 77 -7.18 8.99 -3.14
N LEU A 78 -7.05 8.98 -4.47
CA LEU A 78 -5.79 8.61 -5.13
C LEU A 78 -4.72 9.63 -4.74
N SER A 79 -3.65 9.17 -4.10
CA SER A 79 -2.51 10.02 -3.69
C SER A 79 -1.65 10.47 -4.87
N LEU A 80 -1.68 9.72 -5.97
CA LEU A 80 -0.92 10.04 -7.17
C LEU A 80 -1.64 11.12 -7.99
N PRO A 81 -0.92 11.99 -8.71
CA PRO A 81 -1.53 12.98 -9.62
C PRO A 81 -2.17 12.30 -10.84
N ALA A 82 -3.15 12.95 -11.48
CA ALA A 82 -3.86 12.40 -12.63
C ALA A 82 -2.99 12.32 -13.89
N ASP A 83 -2.07 13.28 -14.00
CA ASP A 83 -1.21 13.46 -15.17
C ASP A 83 0.06 12.59 -15.11
N SER A 84 0.28 11.86 -14.01
CA SER A 84 1.41 10.92 -13.94
C SER A 84 1.01 9.54 -14.47
N PRO A 85 1.95 8.82 -15.12
CA PRO A 85 1.71 7.46 -15.59
C PRO A 85 1.27 6.54 -14.46
N SER A 86 1.88 6.65 -13.28
CA SER A 86 1.49 5.86 -12.10
C SER A 86 0.07 6.16 -11.64
N GLY A 87 -0.39 7.42 -11.69
CA GLY A 87 -1.76 7.75 -11.30
C GLY A 87 -2.80 7.25 -12.31
N GLN A 88 -2.46 7.26 -13.59
CA GLN A 88 -3.29 6.69 -14.66
C GLN A 88 -3.37 5.16 -14.52
N GLU A 89 -2.24 4.50 -14.30
CA GLU A 89 -2.19 3.06 -14.10
C GLU A 89 -2.98 2.63 -12.87
N GLN A 90 -2.85 3.38 -11.76
CA GLN A 90 -3.65 3.13 -10.55
C GLN A 90 -5.15 3.19 -10.86
N TYR A 91 -5.58 4.23 -11.58
CA TYR A 91 -6.98 4.43 -11.94
C TYR A 91 -7.48 3.29 -12.84
N GLN A 92 -6.72 2.92 -13.87
CA GLN A 92 -7.09 1.84 -14.80
C GLN A 92 -7.21 0.48 -14.10
N ARG A 93 -6.25 0.12 -13.24
CA ARG A 93 -6.28 -1.14 -12.49
C ARG A 93 -7.48 -1.20 -11.53
N LEU A 94 -7.77 -0.10 -10.83
CA LEU A 94 -8.95 -0.01 -9.95
C LEU A 94 -10.26 -0.14 -10.74
N MET A 95 -10.37 0.51 -11.90
CA MET A 95 -11.55 0.38 -12.77
C MET A 95 -11.71 -1.03 -13.32
N ALA A 96 -10.60 -1.69 -13.70
CA ALA A 96 -10.63 -3.08 -14.16
C ALA A 96 -11.15 -4.05 -13.08
N GLU A 97 -10.96 -3.71 -11.81
CA GLU A 97 -11.51 -4.47 -10.67
C GLU A 97 -12.96 -4.09 -10.31
N GLY A 98 -13.57 -3.13 -11.01
CA GLY A 98 -14.92 -2.66 -10.73
C GLY A 98 -15.03 -1.68 -9.55
N VAL A 99 -13.92 -1.07 -9.13
CA VAL A 99 -13.93 -0.05 -8.07
C VAL A 99 -14.50 1.25 -8.63
N ILE A 100 -15.56 1.76 -8.00
CA ILE A 100 -16.20 3.01 -8.42
C ILE A 100 -15.40 4.19 -7.87
N ILE A 101 -14.70 4.90 -8.76
CA ILE A 101 -13.97 6.12 -8.47
C ILE A 101 -14.82 7.31 -8.92
N ARG A 102 -15.09 8.26 -8.02
CA ARG A 102 -15.77 9.53 -8.32
C ARG A 102 -14.87 10.69 -7.92
N ASN A 103 -14.54 11.57 -8.86
CA ASN A 103 -13.66 12.72 -8.61
C ASN A 103 -12.34 12.34 -7.91
N ARG A 104 -11.67 11.28 -8.41
CA ARG A 104 -10.46 10.68 -7.82
C ARG A 104 -10.61 10.18 -6.37
N ARG A 105 -11.86 9.98 -5.92
CA ARG A 105 -12.19 9.46 -4.59
C ARG A 105 -12.95 8.14 -4.72
N VAL A 106 -12.51 7.16 -3.94
CA VAL A 106 -13.17 5.87 -3.74
C VAL A 106 -13.95 5.93 -2.43
N ASN A 107 -15.13 5.33 -2.44
CA ASN A 107 -15.91 5.18 -1.23
C ASN A 107 -15.30 4.08 -0.33
N MET A 108 -14.48 4.49 0.65
CA MET A 108 -13.87 3.56 1.60
C MET A 108 -14.89 2.83 2.49
N ALA A 109 -16.10 3.36 2.69
CA ALA A 109 -17.12 2.63 3.46
C ALA A 109 -17.66 1.42 2.67
N ARG A 110 -17.70 1.52 1.34
CA ARG A 110 -18.19 0.44 0.45
C ARG A 110 -17.08 -0.51 0.01
N PHE A 111 -15.90 0.02 -0.29
CA PHE A 111 -14.79 -0.74 -0.86
C PHE A 111 -13.64 -0.96 0.14
N GLY A 112 -13.74 -0.43 1.37
CA GLY A 112 -12.67 -0.52 2.36
C GLY A 112 -12.35 -1.95 2.79
N TRP A 113 -11.06 -2.20 3.00
CA TRP A 113 -10.54 -3.44 3.56
C TRP A 113 -9.49 -3.19 4.66
N PRO A 114 -9.51 -3.97 5.76
CA PRO A 114 -10.53 -4.95 6.14
C PRO A 114 -11.88 -4.26 6.42
N ASP A 115 -12.96 -5.04 6.35
CA ASP A 115 -14.31 -4.52 6.53
C ASP A 115 -14.44 -3.84 7.91
N PRO A 116 -14.81 -2.54 7.97
CA PRO A 116 -14.89 -1.83 9.23
C PRO A 116 -16.03 -2.35 10.13
N HIS A 117 -16.95 -3.17 9.60
CA HIS A 117 -18.06 -3.77 10.34
C HIS A 117 -17.69 -5.16 10.92
N THR A 118 -16.48 -5.67 10.69
CA THR A 118 -16.03 -6.89 11.39
C THR A 118 -15.46 -6.51 12.76
N GLY A 119 -16.35 -6.14 13.68
CA GLY A 119 -16.01 -5.80 15.06
C GLY A 119 -17.28 -5.57 15.90
N ASP A 120 -17.51 -6.48 16.84
CA ASP A 120 -18.57 -6.55 17.85
C ASP A 120 -20.00 -6.96 17.42
N LYS A 121 -20.28 -8.26 17.59
CA LYS A 121 -21.52 -8.73 18.23
C LYS A 121 -21.16 -9.28 19.60
#